data_AF-A0A3D1RIC3-F1
#
_entry.id   AF-A0A3D1RIC3-F1
#
_cell.length_a   1.000
_cell.length_b   1.000
_cell.length_c   1.000
_cell.angle_alpha   90.00
_cell.angle_beta   90.00
_cell.angle_gamma   90.00
#
_symmetry.space_group_name_H-M   'P 1'
#
loop_
_entity.id
_entity.type
_entity.pdbx_description
1 polymer ?
#
loop_
_entity_poly.entity_id
_entity_poly.type
_entity_poly.pdbx_seq_one_letter_code
_entity_poly.pdbx_strand_id
1 'polypeptide(L)'
;MKQENHSSVERAMQSVEGIRRAQAPGYLYAKILSGVYRRQTQTVWERISAFIARPAVTLACIVLVVAVNAIIIFNGSSKPAANVIASAESVDFYSYDIYNAENLEP
;
A
#
# COMPACT_ATOMS: atom_id res chain seq x y z
N MET A 1 -13.15 9.56 -62.49
CA MET A 1 -12.82 9.81 -61.07
C MET A 1 -13.90 10.55 -60.27
N LYS A 2 -15.07 10.97 -60.81
CA LYS A 2 -16.12 11.66 -60.03
C LYS A 2 -17.09 10.74 -59.24
N GLN A 3 -17.16 9.44 -59.53
CA GLN A 3 -18.14 8.53 -58.92
C GLN A 3 -17.73 7.98 -57.54
N GLU A 4 -16.42 7.92 -57.25
CA GLU A 4 -15.91 7.29 -56.03
C GLU A 4 -16.35 8.04 -54.76
N ASN A 5 -16.36 9.39 -54.83
CA ASN A 5 -16.75 10.28 -53.73
C ASN A 5 -18.23 10.12 -53.34
N HIS A 6 -19.13 9.94 -54.31
CA HIS A 6 -20.55 9.72 -54.03
C HIS A 6 -20.79 8.42 -53.26
N SER A 7 -20.06 7.35 -53.59
CA SER A 7 -20.21 6.07 -52.89
C SER A 7 -19.78 6.14 -51.42
N SER A 8 -18.75 6.93 -51.12
CA SER A 8 -18.25 7.07 -49.74
C SER A 8 -19.17 7.93 -48.89
N VAL A 9 -19.78 8.96 -49.48
CA VAL A 9 -20.79 9.78 -48.81
C VAL A 9 -22.05 8.96 -48.51
N GLU A 10 -22.52 8.17 -49.48
CA GLU A 10 -23.69 7.31 -49.30
C GLU A 10 -23.47 6.25 -48.22
N ARG A 11 -22.28 5.61 -48.19
CA ARG A 11 -21.90 4.67 -47.12
C ARG A 11 -21.83 5.32 -45.74
N ALA A 12 -21.34 6.55 -45.66
CA ALA A 12 -21.30 7.30 -44.41
C ALA A 12 -22.71 7.61 -43.90
N MET A 13 -23.62 8.03 -44.78
CA MET A 13 -25.02 8.28 -44.42
C MET A 13 -25.73 6.99 -43.96
N GLN A 14 -25.52 5.88 -44.67
CA GLN A 14 -26.07 4.57 -44.29
C GLN A 14 -25.53 4.05 -42.95
N SER A 15 -24.32 4.44 -42.54
CA SER A 15 -23.76 4.04 -41.24
C SER A 15 -24.41 4.75 -40.04
N VAL A 16 -25.08 5.88 -40.27
CA VAL A 16 -25.75 6.68 -39.25
C VAL A 16 -27.24 6.31 -39.16
N GLU A 17 -27.82 5.78 -40.24
CA GLU A 17 -29.17 5.22 -40.30
C GLU A 17 -29.26 3.91 -39.50
N GLY A 18 -29.50 4.05 -38.19
CA GLY A 18 -29.59 2.91 -37.28
C GLY A 18 -29.10 3.20 -35.88
N ILE A 19 -28.52 4.39 -35.65
CA ILE A 19 -28.13 4.85 -34.32
C ILE A 19 -29.40 5.01 -33.48
N ARG A 20 -29.69 3.98 -32.68
CA ARG A 20 -30.66 4.06 -31.60
C ARG A 20 -29.96 4.54 -30.33
N ARG A 21 -30.70 5.30 -29.53
CA ARG A 21 -30.24 5.76 -28.21
C ARG A 21 -29.81 4.53 -27.41
N ALA A 22 -28.55 4.48 -26.99
CA ALA A 22 -28.03 3.38 -26.20
C ALA A 22 -28.82 3.30 -24.88
N GLN A 23 -29.46 2.15 -24.62
CA GLN A 23 -30.05 1.89 -23.31
C GLN A 23 -28.94 1.59 -22.31
N ALA A 24 -29.11 2.06 -21.08
CA ALA A 24 -28.21 1.70 -20.00
C ALA A 24 -28.18 0.17 -19.85
N PRO A 25 -27.00 -0.46 -19.79
CA PRO A 25 -26.92 -1.90 -19.59
C PRO A 25 -27.59 -2.27 -18.26
N GLY A 26 -28.40 -3.34 -18.24
CA GLY A 26 -29.17 -3.75 -17.07
C GLY A 26 -28.34 -4.04 -15.80
N TYR A 27 -27.03 -4.26 -15.96
CA TYR A 27 -26.09 -4.47 -14.86
C TYR A 27 -25.44 -3.18 -14.33
N LEU A 28 -25.69 -2.03 -14.95
CA LEU A 28 -25.06 -0.77 -14.56
C LEU A 28 -25.47 -0.36 -13.13
N TYR A 29 -26.74 -0.58 -12.80
CA TYR A 29 -27.26 -0.39 -11.45
C TYR A 29 -26.53 -1.29 -10.43
N ALA A 30 -26.44 -2.60 -10.71
CA ALA A 30 -25.76 -3.55 -9.83
C ALA A 30 -24.25 -3.24 -9.66
N LYS A 31 -23.60 -2.74 -10.72
CA LYS A 31 -22.19 -2.34 -10.69
C LYS A 31 -21.94 -1.09 -9.85
N ILE A 32 -22.84 -0.12 -9.91
CA ILE A 32 -22.78 1.07 -9.04
C ILE A 32 -23.03 0.63 -7.59
N LEU A 33 -24.06 -0.18 -7.37
CA LEU A 33 -24.46 -0.65 -6.04
C LEU A 33 -23.30 -1.41 -5.37
N SER A 34 -22.65 -2.34 -6.06
CA SER A 34 -21.51 -3.08 -5.50
C SER A 34 -20.32 -2.18 -5.12
N GLY A 35 -20.04 -1.14 -5.91
CA GLY A 35 -19.01 -0.14 -5.58
C GLY A 35 -19.35 0.69 -4.33
N VAL A 36 -20.62 1.05 -4.16
CA VAL A 36 -21.09 1.83 -2.99
C VAL A 36 -21.12 0.97 -1.73
N TYR A 37 -21.69 -0.24 -1.79
CA TYR A 37 -21.74 -1.16 -0.65
C TYR A 37 -20.36 -1.58 -0.17
N ARG A 38 -19.40 -1.81 -1.07
CA ARG A 38 -18.01 -2.15 -0.71
C ARG A 38 -17.29 -1.03 0.05
N ARG A 39 -17.67 0.24 -0.16
CA ARG A 39 -17.14 1.38 0.60
C ARG A 39 -17.86 1.60 1.93
N GLN A 40 -19.13 1.23 2.03
CA GLN A 40 -19.92 1.38 3.27
C GLN A 40 -19.63 0.31 4.30
N THR A 41 -19.17 -0.87 3.89
CA THR A 41 -18.63 -1.87 4.81
C THR A 41 -17.24 -1.40 5.27
N GLN A 42 -17.19 -0.37 6.11
CA GLN A 42 -16.03 -0.10 6.93
C GLN A 42 -15.79 -1.34 7.77
N THR A 43 -14.88 -2.18 7.28
CA THR A 43 -14.42 -3.37 7.98
C THR A 43 -13.91 -2.91 9.33
N VAL A 44 -14.16 -3.69 10.39
CA VAL A 44 -13.76 -3.38 11.77
C VAL A 44 -12.28 -2.97 11.84
N TRP A 45 -11.44 -3.52 10.95
CA TRP A 45 -10.05 -3.13 10.71
C TRP A 45 -9.83 -1.67 10.30
N GLU A 46 -10.70 -1.11 9.46
CA GLU A 46 -10.62 0.29 9.02
C GLU A 46 -11.00 1.26 10.14
N ARG A 47 -11.90 0.85 11.05
CA ARG A 47 -12.16 1.60 12.30
C ARG A 47 -10.97 1.55 13.25
N ILE A 48 -10.34 0.38 13.40
CA ILE A 48 -9.15 0.22 14.25
C ILE A 48 -7.97 1.04 13.68
N SER A 49 -7.75 0.98 12.37
CA SER A 49 -6.68 1.76 11.72
C SER A 49 -6.94 3.26 11.78
N ALA A 50 -8.18 3.71 11.56
CA ALA A 50 -8.57 5.11 11.72
C ALA A 50 -8.44 5.60 13.17
N PHE A 51 -8.64 4.71 14.14
CA PHE A 51 -8.50 5.04 15.56
C PHE A 51 -7.02 5.19 15.95
N ILE A 52 -6.15 4.30 15.49
CA ILE A 52 -4.69 4.37 15.73
C ILE A 52 -4.06 5.55 14.98
N ALA A 53 -4.60 5.93 13.82
CA ALA A 53 -4.16 7.08 13.04
C ALA A 53 -4.45 8.44 13.70
N ARG A 54 -5.21 8.48 14.82
CA ARG A 54 -5.39 9.71 15.58
C ARG A 54 -4.14 10.00 16.41
N PRO A 55 -3.51 11.19 16.28
CA PRO A 55 -2.25 11.52 16.95
C PRO A 55 -2.34 11.43 18.49
N ALA A 56 -3.53 11.69 19.04
CA ALA A 56 -3.78 11.55 20.48
C ALA A 56 -3.72 10.09 20.97
N VAL A 57 -4.19 9.13 20.16
CA VAL A 57 -4.21 7.71 20.53
C VAL A 57 -2.80 7.11 20.45
N THR A 58 -2.03 7.52 19.44
CA THR A 58 -0.63 7.12 19.30
C THR A 58 0.22 7.64 20.46
N LEU A 59 0.04 8.90 20.87
CA LEU A 59 0.73 9.48 22.02
C LEU A 59 0.38 8.73 23.32
N ALA A 60 -0.91 8.46 23.57
CA ALA A 60 -1.34 7.68 24.73
C ALA A 60 -0.75 6.27 24.75
N CYS A 61 -0.68 5.61 23.58
CA CYS A 61 -0.07 4.28 23.44
C CYS A 61 1.43 4.30 23.74
N ILE A 62 2.16 5.29 23.20
CA ILE A 62 3.60 5.48 23.47
C ILE A 62 3.83 5.69 24.97
N VAL A 63 3.05 6.58 25.60
CA VAL A 63 3.15 6.85 27.04
C VAL A 63 2.86 5.59 27.86
N LEU A 64 1.87 4.79 27.47
CA LEU A 64 1.55 3.53 28.13
C LEU A 64 2.72 2.54 28.02
N VAL A 65 3.31 2.38 26.84
CA VAL A 65 4.47 1.51 26.63
C VAL A 65 5.66 1.97 27.47
N VAL A 66 5.93 3.28 27.51
CA VAL A 66 6.99 3.85 28.35
C VAL A 66 6.71 3.62 29.83
N ALA A 67 5.47 3.83 30.28
CA ALA A 67 5.07 3.63 31.67
C ALA A 67 5.19 2.17 32.11
N VAL A 68 4.74 1.22 31.28
CA VAL A 68 4.88 -0.22 31.54
C VAL A 68 6.36 -0.61 31.65
N ASN A 69 7.19 -0.17 30.69
CA ASN A 69 8.62 -0.42 30.75
C ASN A 69 9.28 0.22 31.98
N ALA A 70 8.89 1.45 32.33
CA ALA A 70 9.39 2.13 33.53
C ALA A 70 9.02 1.36 34.80
N ILE A 71 7.77 0.90 34.94
CA ILE A 71 7.33 0.09 36.08
C ILE A 71 8.13 -1.21 36.18
N ILE A 72 8.38 -1.88 35.04
CA ILE A 72 9.20 -3.10 35.01
C ILE A 72 10.63 -2.81 35.48
N ILE A 73 11.23 -1.69 35.08
CA ILE A 73 12.58 -1.29 35.49
C ILE A 73 12.62 -0.93 36.98
N PHE A 74 11.62 -0.20 37.49
CA PHE A 74 11.59 0.21 38.90
C PHE A 74 11.28 -0.94 39.86
N ASN A 75 10.51 -1.94 39.42
CA ASN A 75 10.18 -3.12 40.23
C ASN A 75 11.14 -4.30 40.02
N GLY A 76 11.87 -4.32 38.91
CA GLY A 76 12.87 -5.34 38.61
C GLY A 76 14.23 -4.93 39.17
N SER A 77 14.62 -5.48 40.32
CA SER A 77 16.00 -5.42 40.79
C SER A 77 16.95 -5.91 39.69
N SER A 78 17.57 -4.94 39.03
CA SER A 78 18.69 -4.99 38.07
C SER A 78 19.26 -6.38 37.78
N LYS A 79 18.73 -7.02 36.73
CA LYS A 79 19.58 -7.72 35.78
C LYS A 79 19.44 -6.99 34.45
N PRO A 80 20.51 -6.35 33.94
CA PRO A 80 20.45 -5.71 32.63
C PRO A 80 20.16 -6.81 31.61
N ALA A 81 18.92 -6.86 31.12
CA ALA A 81 18.64 -7.59 29.89
C ALA A 81 19.45 -6.87 28.80
N ALA A 82 20.42 -7.59 28.25
CA ALA A 82 21.27 -7.09 27.18
C ALA A 82 20.39 -6.39 26.14
N ASN A 83 20.74 -5.14 25.84
CA ASN A 83 20.13 -4.38 24.76
C ASN A 83 20.20 -5.21 23.48
N VAL A 84 19.08 -5.80 23.06
CA VAL A 84 18.91 -6.27 21.68
C VAL A 84 18.62 -5.02 20.86
N ILE A 85 19.67 -4.21 20.68
CA ILE A 85 19.77 -3.34 19.52
C ILE A 85 19.84 -4.31 18.36
N ALA A 86 18.77 -4.37 17.57
CA ALA A 86 18.87 -4.92 16.23
C ALA A 86 19.89 -4.03 15.50
N SER A 87 21.16 -4.44 15.54
CA SER A 87 22.18 -3.90 14.66
C SER A 87 21.71 -4.16 13.24
N ALA A 88 21.23 -3.12 12.57
CA ALA A 88 21.40 -3.04 11.14
C ALA A 88 22.92 -2.99 10.92
N GLU A 89 23.50 -4.15 10.65
CA GLU A 89 24.92 -4.29 10.35
C GLU A 89 25.20 -3.52 9.06
N SER A 90 25.87 -2.37 9.18
CA SER A 90 26.60 -1.78 8.06
C SER A 90 27.77 -2.70 7.78
N VAL A 91 27.70 -3.44 6.68
CA VAL A 91 28.81 -4.26 6.17
C VAL A 91 29.95 -3.30 5.83
N ASP A 92 30.96 -3.23 6.71
CA ASP A 92 32.20 -2.51 6.46
C ASP A 92 33.00 -3.25 5.38
N PHE A 93 33.12 -2.60 4.22
CA PHE A 93 33.75 -3.08 2.99
C PHE A 93 35.27 -3.39 3.13
N TYR A 94 35.90 -3.09 4.26
CA TYR A 94 37.36 -3.18 4.43
C TYR A 94 37.89 -4.47 5.09
N SER A 95 37.03 -5.45 5.41
CA SER A 95 37.47 -6.68 6.11
C SER A 95 37.98 -7.79 5.18
N TYR A 96 37.85 -7.64 3.85
CA TYR A 96 38.22 -8.71 2.92
C TYR A 96 39.72 -8.78 2.59
N ASP A 97 40.49 -7.73 2.91
CA ASP A 97 41.90 -7.66 2.50
C ASP A 97 42.89 -8.28 3.51
N ILE A 98 42.46 -8.56 4.75
CA ILE A 98 43.36 -9.09 5.79
C ILE A 98 43.61 -10.60 5.59
N TYR A 99 42.56 -11.36 5.24
CA TYR A 99 42.68 -12.81 5.02
C TYR A 99 43.41 -13.19 3.72
N ASN A 100 43.54 -12.25 2.78
CA ASN A 100 44.16 -12.51 1.49
C ASN A 100 45.63 -12.04 1.42
N ALA A 101 46.09 -11.25 2.41
CA ALA A 101 47.46 -10.75 2.48
C ALA A 101 48.48 -11.79 3.02
N GLU A 102 47.99 -12.78 3.77
CA GLU A 102 48.82 -13.81 4.39
C GLU A 102 48.99 -15.08 3.53
N ASN A 103 48.32 -15.15 2.39
CA ASN A 103 48.32 -16.32 1.50
C ASN A 103 48.93 -16.08 0.11
N LEU A 104 49.66 -14.97 -0.09
CA LEU A 104 50.58 -14.81 -1.21
C LEU A 104 51.97 -15.32 -0.79
N GLU A 105 52.13 -16.63 -0.83
CA GLU A 105 53.46 -17.26 -0.94
C GLU A 105 54.10 -16.87 -2.29
N PRO A 106 55.43 -16.67 -2.38
CA PRO A 106 56.12 -16.72 -3.66
C PRO A 106 56.20 -18.16 -4.20
#